data_AF-A0AAI9T7H9-F1
#
_entry.id   AF-A0AAI9T7H9-F1
#
_cell.length_a   1.000
_cell.length_b   1.000
_cell.length_c   1.000
_cell.angle_alpha   90.00
_cell.angle_beta   90.00
_cell.angle_gamma   90.00
#
_symmetry.space_group_name_H-M   'P 1'
#
loop_
_entity.id
_entity.type
_entity.pdbx_description
1 polymer ?
#
loop_
_entity_poly.entity_id
_entity_poly.type
_entity_poly.pdbx_seq_one_letter_code
_entity_poly.pdbx_strand_id
1 'polypeptide(L)'
;MDDNIRQHYIDKVAVVCNRLTVWKGDTISGVDGRQLLERYLKGNSKMADALAPQQLLKNCTEMSMDVSKLVFYHCDLDPTNILVDISTGSLGIVDWELAGYVPIEWVRTKFRISAGMDFDYGDE
;
A
#
# COMPACT_ATOMS: atom_id res chain seq x y z
N MET A 1 -10.35 17.30 13.48
CA MET A 1 -10.02 16.21 14.43
C MET A 1 -8.90 16.73 15.32
N ASP A 2 -8.96 16.51 16.63
CA ASP A 2 -7.86 16.86 17.55
C ASP A 2 -6.57 16.11 17.19
N ASP A 3 -5.41 16.70 17.43
CA ASP A 3 -4.12 16.11 17.05
C ASP A 3 -3.84 14.79 17.78
N ASN A 4 -4.30 14.63 19.03
CA ASN A 4 -4.16 13.36 19.74
C ASN A 4 -5.02 12.26 19.11
N ILE A 5 -6.23 12.61 18.65
CA ILE A 5 -7.13 11.67 17.98
C ILE A 5 -6.55 11.28 16.61
N ARG A 6 -5.98 12.25 15.88
CA ARG A 6 -5.27 12.00 14.61
C ARG A 6 -4.10 11.03 14.83
N GLN A 7 -3.23 11.31 15.79
CA GLN A 7 -2.09 10.45 16.11
C GLN A 7 -2.54 9.04 16.50
N HIS A 8 -3.60 8.92 17.29
CA HIS A 8 -4.17 7.63 17.69
C HIS A 8 -4.54 6.74 16.48
N TYR A 9 -5.16 7.32 15.44
CA TYR A 9 -5.52 6.55 14.24
C TYR A 9 -4.32 6.27 13.35
N ILE A 10 -3.36 7.18 13.24
CA ILE A 10 -2.09 6.94 12.54
C ILE A 10 -1.37 5.72 13.15
N ASP A 11 -1.28 5.67 14.48
CA ASP A 11 -0.65 4.55 15.19
C ASP A 11 -1.40 3.23 14.93
N LYS A 12 -2.74 3.26 14.89
CA LYS A 12 -3.55 2.09 14.54
C LYS A 12 -3.32 1.59 13.11
N VAL A 13 -3.26 2.50 12.14
CA VAL A 13 -2.94 2.15 10.75
C VAL A 13 -1.56 1.51 10.68
N ALA A 14 -0.55 2.07 11.35
CA ALA A 14 0.79 1.51 11.39
C ALA A 14 0.80 0.09 12.01
N VAL A 15 0.04 -0.14 13.09
CA VAL A 15 -0.14 -1.47 13.69
C VAL A 15 -0.79 -2.44 12.70
N VAL A 16 -1.80 -2.02 11.95
CA VAL A 16 -2.43 -2.87 10.92
C VAL A 16 -1.43 -3.22 9.83
N CYS A 17 -0.72 -2.24 9.24
CA CYS A 17 0.32 -2.48 8.25
C CYS A 17 1.36 -3.49 8.75
N ASN A 18 1.81 -3.35 10.01
CA ASN A 18 2.74 -4.30 10.60
C ASN A 18 2.16 -5.72 10.74
N ARG A 19 0.88 -5.84 11.16
CA ARG A 19 0.18 -7.14 11.24
C ARG A 19 0.02 -7.80 9.87
N LEU A 20 -0.28 -7.02 8.83
CA LEU A 20 -0.37 -7.53 7.46
C LEU A 20 0.96 -8.13 6.99
N THR A 21 2.10 -7.70 7.55
CA THR A 21 3.38 -8.30 7.18
C THR A 21 3.55 -9.75 7.63
N VAL A 22 2.68 -10.31 8.47
CA VAL A 22 2.74 -11.73 8.86
C VAL A 22 2.56 -12.64 7.65
N TRP A 23 1.71 -12.26 6.69
CA TRP A 23 1.51 -13.02 5.45
C TRP A 23 2.62 -12.71 4.45
N LYS A 24 3.23 -13.78 3.92
CA LYS A 24 4.36 -13.73 2.98
C LYS A 24 3.91 -14.28 1.62
N GLY A 25 4.53 -13.77 0.56
CA GLY A 25 4.34 -14.25 -0.79
C GLY A 25 5.67 -14.58 -1.46
N ASP A 26 5.61 -15.37 -2.53
CA ASP A 26 6.79 -15.77 -3.30
C ASP A 26 7.01 -14.88 -4.54
N THR A 27 5.98 -14.14 -4.94
CA THR A 27 5.99 -13.29 -6.14
C THR A 27 5.39 -11.92 -5.85
N ILE A 28 5.83 -10.88 -6.57
CA ILE A 28 5.21 -9.55 -6.53
C ILE A 28 3.95 -9.60 -7.39
N SER A 29 2.78 -9.76 -6.77
CA SER A 29 1.53 -10.11 -7.47
C SER A 29 0.30 -9.68 -6.67
N GLY A 30 -0.88 -9.71 -7.31
CA GLY A 30 -2.14 -9.68 -6.58
C GLY A 30 -2.29 -10.88 -5.63
N VAL A 31 -3.28 -10.84 -4.73
CA VAL A 31 -3.60 -11.95 -3.81
C VAL A 31 -3.87 -13.28 -4.52
N ASP A 32 -4.34 -13.23 -5.76
CA ASP A 32 -4.64 -14.37 -6.62
C ASP A 32 -3.41 -14.92 -7.35
N GLY A 33 -2.22 -14.35 -7.09
CA GLY A 33 -0.96 -14.71 -7.75
C GLY A 33 -0.83 -14.15 -9.18
N ARG A 34 -1.77 -13.31 -9.62
CA ARG A 34 -1.77 -12.73 -10.97
C ARG A 34 -1.23 -11.31 -10.97
N GLN A 35 -1.67 -10.52 -11.94
CA GLN A 35 -1.20 -9.15 -12.13
C GLN A 35 -1.54 -8.29 -10.91
N LEU A 36 -0.62 -7.40 -10.53
CA LEU A 36 -0.87 -6.40 -9.52
C LEU A 36 -1.10 -5.05 -10.21
N LEU A 37 -2.17 -4.37 -9.81
CA LEU A 37 -2.50 -3.02 -10.25
C LEU A 37 -1.80 -2.02 -9.32
N GLU A 38 -0.50 -1.79 -9.51
CA GLU A 38 0.28 -0.85 -8.71
C GLU A 38 0.94 0.21 -9.61
N ARG A 39 0.28 1.36 -9.73
CA ARG A 39 0.64 2.40 -10.71
C ARG A 39 2.03 2.99 -10.47
N TYR A 40 2.48 3.03 -9.23
CA TYR A 40 3.77 3.60 -8.89
C TYR A 40 4.94 2.61 -9.09
N LEU A 41 4.65 1.32 -9.27
CA LEU A 41 5.65 0.30 -9.63
C LEU A 41 5.81 0.13 -11.15
N LYS A 42 5.18 0.97 -11.97
CA LYS A 42 5.25 0.85 -13.43
C LYS A 42 6.62 1.15 -14.06
N GLY A 43 7.52 1.80 -13.31
CA GLY A 43 8.75 2.34 -13.88
C GLY A 43 8.45 3.26 -15.07
N ASN A 44 9.27 3.19 -16.12
CA ASN A 44 9.07 3.98 -17.37
C ASN A 44 8.09 3.35 -18.37
N SER A 45 7.39 2.26 -17.99
CA SER A 45 6.48 1.56 -18.91
C SER A 45 5.18 2.34 -19.11
N LYS A 46 4.91 2.75 -20.35
CA LYS A 46 3.67 3.45 -20.75
C LYS A 46 2.46 2.52 -20.95
N MET A 47 2.62 1.21 -20.79
CA MET A 47 1.80 0.23 -21.54
C MET A 47 0.72 -0.52 -20.75
N ALA A 48 0.66 -0.49 -19.42
CA ALA A 48 -0.45 -1.12 -18.70
C ALA A 48 -0.62 -0.59 -17.28
N ASP A 49 -1.87 -0.54 -16.81
CA ASP A 49 -2.20 -0.31 -15.40
C ASP A 49 -1.81 -1.51 -14.53
N ALA A 50 -2.04 -2.73 -15.01
CA ALA A 50 -1.68 -3.98 -14.34
C ALA A 50 -0.41 -4.59 -14.96
N LEU A 51 0.53 -5.03 -14.10
CA LEU A 51 1.78 -5.63 -14.55
C LEU A 51 1.89 -7.10 -14.13
N ALA A 52 2.47 -7.90 -15.01
CA ALA A 52 2.81 -9.28 -14.70
C ALA A 52 3.89 -9.35 -13.59
N PRO A 53 3.88 -10.38 -12.73
CA PRO A 53 4.82 -10.48 -11.62
C PRO A 53 6.30 -10.37 -12.00
N GLN A 54 6.69 -10.91 -13.16
CA GLN A 54 8.07 -10.85 -13.65
C GLN A 54 8.49 -9.41 -13.99
N GLN A 55 7.58 -8.60 -14.51
CA GLN A 55 7.84 -7.19 -14.81
C GLN A 55 7.92 -6.36 -13.53
N LEU A 56 7.08 -6.64 -12.54
CA LEU A 56 7.14 -5.99 -11.22
C LEU A 56 8.44 -6.30 -10.49
N LEU A 57 8.89 -7.56 -10.51
CA LEU A 57 10.18 -7.96 -9.96
C LEU A 57 11.34 -7.19 -10.63
N LYS A 58 11.33 -7.09 -11.96
CA LYS A 58 12.32 -6.32 -12.70
C LYS A 58 12.32 -4.85 -12.28
N ASN A 59 11.15 -4.21 -12.23
CA ASN A 59 11.02 -2.80 -11.86
C ASN A 59 11.50 -2.53 -10.43
N CYS A 60 11.09 -3.35 -9.46
CA CYS A 60 11.55 -3.23 -8.06
C CYS A 60 13.07 -3.39 -7.96
N THR A 61 13.66 -4.33 -8.71
CA THR A 61 15.11 -4.54 -8.74
C THR A 61 15.85 -3.35 -9.36
N GLU A 62 15.33 -2.77 -10.45
CA GLU A 62 15.89 -1.56 -11.07
C GLU A 62 15.81 -0.35 -10.14
N MET A 63 14.78 -0.27 -9.30
CA MET A 63 14.64 0.71 -8.23
C MET A 63 15.51 0.41 -6.99
N SER A 64 16.32 -0.65 -7.02
CA SER A 64 17.16 -1.10 -5.90
C SER A 64 16.38 -1.43 -4.62
N MET A 65 15.12 -1.89 -4.74
CA MET A 65 14.36 -2.38 -3.59
C MET A 65 14.78 -3.79 -3.18
N ASP A 66 14.72 -4.07 -1.88
CA ASP A 66 14.90 -5.43 -1.37
C ASP A 66 13.68 -6.31 -1.69
N VAL A 67 13.84 -7.17 -2.71
CA VAL A 67 12.82 -8.14 -3.14
C VAL A 67 12.93 -9.50 -2.43
N SER A 68 13.83 -9.66 -1.46
CA SER A 68 13.99 -10.92 -0.71
C SER A 68 12.85 -11.19 0.28
N LYS A 69 12.11 -10.13 0.67
CA LYS A 69 11.01 -10.21 1.63
C LYS A 69 9.76 -9.54 1.08
N LEU A 70 8.85 -10.37 0.58
CA LEU A 70 7.54 -9.94 0.10
C LEU A 70 6.49 -10.14 1.18
N VAL A 71 5.62 -9.14 1.35
CA VAL A 71 4.62 -9.08 2.41
C VAL A 71 3.26 -8.72 1.83
N PHE A 72 2.20 -9.24 2.45
CA PHE A 72 0.85 -8.84 2.11
C PHE A 72 0.62 -7.37 2.48
N TYR A 73 0.05 -6.62 1.54
CA TYR A 73 -0.26 -5.20 1.68
C TYR A 73 -1.52 -4.83 0.89
N HIS A 74 -2.21 -3.80 1.34
CA HIS A 74 -3.44 -3.30 0.73
C HIS A 74 -3.22 -2.70 -0.67
N CYS A 75 -2.04 -2.11 -0.92
CA CYS A 75 -1.66 -1.39 -2.15
C CYS A 75 -2.49 -0.13 -2.49
N ASP A 76 -3.67 0.04 -1.89
CA ASP A 76 -4.51 1.24 -2.02
C ASP A 76 -4.87 1.89 -0.67
N LEU A 77 -3.95 1.84 0.30
CA LEU A 77 -4.25 2.32 1.66
C LEU A 77 -4.09 3.84 1.74
N ASP A 78 -5.17 4.55 1.41
CA ASP A 78 -5.30 5.99 1.56
C ASP A 78 -6.37 6.34 2.64
N PRO A 79 -6.50 7.63 3.03
CA PRO A 79 -7.46 8.06 4.05
C PRO A 79 -8.93 7.77 3.69
N THR A 80 -9.27 7.69 2.39
CA THR A 80 -10.65 7.42 1.94
C THR A 80 -11.04 5.95 2.10
N ASN A 81 -10.04 5.05 2.15
CA ASN A 81 -10.21 3.62 2.43
C ASN A 81 -10.12 3.25 3.92
N ILE A 82 -10.08 4.25 4.81
CA ILE A 82 -10.04 4.07 6.27
C ILE A 82 -11.35 4.55 6.89
N LEU A 83 -12.07 3.62 7.54
CA LEU A 83 -13.28 3.92 8.29
C LEU A 83 -12.93 4.05 9.77
N VAL A 84 -13.32 5.17 10.39
CA VAL A 84 -13.12 5.42 11.82
C VAL A 84 -14.45 5.57 12.54
N ASP A 85 -14.64 4.80 13.61
CA ASP A 85 -15.73 5.02 14.56
C ASP A 85 -15.18 5.77 15.77
N ILE A 86 -15.46 7.07 15.84
CA ILE A 86 -14.97 7.96 16.90
C ILE A 86 -15.53 7.54 18.28
N SER A 87 -16.72 6.95 18.33
CA SER A 87 -17.37 6.59 19.60
C SER A 87 -16.71 5.40 20.28
N THR A 88 -16.23 4.44 19.50
CA THR A 88 -15.56 3.22 19.99
C THR A 88 -14.04 3.26 19.82
N GLY A 89 -13.54 4.22 19.03
CA GLY A 89 -12.17 4.25 18.55
C GLY A 89 -11.86 3.18 17.51
N SER A 90 -12.85 2.46 16.97
CA SER A 90 -12.61 1.36 16.04
C SER A 90 -12.10 1.85 14.68
N LEU A 91 -11.28 1.03 14.02
CA LEU A 91 -10.75 1.29 12.68
C LEU A 91 -11.07 0.11 11.76
N GLY A 92 -11.65 0.40 10.61
CA GLY A 92 -11.88 -0.53 9.51
C GLY A 92 -11.09 -0.12 8.27
N ILE A 93 -10.67 -1.10 7.48
CA ILE A 93 -10.04 -0.88 6.17
C ILE A 93 -10.92 -1.55 5.12
N VAL A 94 -11.23 -0.82 4.05
CA VAL A 94 -12.08 -1.28 2.95
C VAL A 94 -11.33 -1.19 1.62
N ASP A 95 -11.96 -1.70 0.56
CA ASP A 95 -11.46 -1.62 -0.82
C ASP A 95 -10.17 -2.40 -1.12
N TRP A 96 -10.20 -3.70 -0.77
CA TRP A 96 -9.05 -4.62 -0.89
C TRP A 96 -8.77 -5.11 -2.32
N GLU A 97 -9.40 -4.53 -3.34
CA GLU A 97 -9.32 -5.02 -4.72
C GLU A 97 -7.90 -4.97 -5.32
N LEU A 98 -7.05 -4.09 -4.79
CA LEU A 98 -5.65 -3.94 -5.23
C LEU A 98 -4.66 -4.71 -4.35
N ALA A 99 -5.14 -5.40 -3.31
CA ALA A 99 -4.28 -6.04 -2.34
C ALA A 99 -3.40 -7.13 -2.97
N GLY A 100 -2.18 -7.26 -2.45
CA GLY A 100 -1.20 -8.16 -3.01
C GLY A 100 0.07 -8.30 -2.18
N TYR A 101 1.06 -8.96 -2.77
CA TYR A 101 2.37 -9.17 -2.19
C TYR A 101 3.38 -8.23 -2.83
N VAL A 102 4.10 -7.48 -2.00
CA VAL A 102 5.05 -6.43 -2.42
C VAL A 102 6.29 -6.45 -1.51
N PRO A 103 7.43 -5.87 -1.95
CA PRO A 103 8.58 -5.67 -1.07
C PRO A 103 8.19 -4.96 0.22
N ILE A 104 8.77 -5.34 1.36
CA ILE A 104 8.47 -4.68 2.64
C ILE A 104 8.76 -3.17 2.62
N GLU A 105 9.77 -2.76 1.86
CA GLU A 105 10.12 -1.36 1.64
C GLU A 105 9.03 -0.59 0.88
N TRP A 106 8.25 -1.28 0.05
CA TRP A 106 7.13 -0.68 -0.69
C TRP A 106 6.03 -0.19 0.25
N VAL A 107 5.75 -0.93 1.33
CA VAL A 107 4.72 -0.55 2.33
C VAL A 107 4.97 0.86 2.84
N ARG A 108 6.21 1.19 3.22
CA ARG A 108 6.58 2.55 3.67
C ARG A 108 6.64 3.54 2.51
N THR A 109 7.17 3.12 1.37
CA THR A 109 7.38 4.00 0.21
C THR A 109 6.05 4.52 -0.35
N LYS A 110 5.03 3.67 -0.39
CA LYS A 110 3.69 4.02 -0.89
C LYS A 110 3.09 5.24 -0.16
N PHE A 111 3.22 5.31 1.17
CA PHE A 111 2.74 6.47 1.95
C PHE A 111 3.42 7.79 1.56
N ARG A 112 4.62 7.76 0.98
CA ARG A 112 5.38 8.96 0.61
C ARG A 112 5.10 9.46 -0.80
N ILE A 113 4.61 8.58 -1.68
CA ILE A 113 4.46 8.88 -3.10
C ILE A 113 3.01 8.85 -3.56
N SER A 114 2.11 8.27 -2.77
CA SER A 114 0.68 8.23 -3.08
C SER A 114 0.07 9.62 -2.91
N ALA A 115 -0.56 10.14 -3.97
CA ALA A 115 -1.24 11.43 -3.94
C ALA A 115 -2.47 11.40 -3.00
N GLY A 116 -3.07 10.23 -2.77
CA GLY A 116 -4.14 10.07 -1.78
C GLY A 116 -3.69 10.37 -0.33
N MET A 117 -2.38 10.42 -0.09
CA MET A 117 -1.80 10.84 1.20
C MET A 117 -1.36 12.30 1.22
N ASP A 118 -1.58 13.04 0.13
CA ASP A 118 -1.33 14.48 0.04
C ASP A 118 -2.55 15.24 0.59
N PHE A 119 -2.40 15.77 1.81
CA PHE A 119 -3.46 16.49 2.51
C PHE A 119 -3.59 17.95 2.05
N ASP A 120 -2.70 18.42 1.18
CA ASP A 120 -2.69 19.80 0.66
C ASP A 120 -3.43 19.92 -0.70
N TYR A 121 -4.02 18.83 -1.22
CA TYR A 121 -4.70 18.77 -2.52
C TYR A 121 -6.06 19.52 -2.57
N GLY A 122 -6.22 20.63 -1.84
CA GLY A 122 -7.51 21.31 -1.67
C GLY A 122 -7.48 22.83 -1.53
N ASP A 123 -6.32 23.48 -1.73
CA ASP A 123 -6.20 24.95 -1.67
C ASP A 123 -6.16 25.61 -3.09
N GLU A 124 -6.87 25.04 -4.08
CA GLU A 124 -7.19 25.71 -5.36
C GLU A 124 -8.67 26.07 -5.47
#